data_AF-A0A226QIB2-F1
#
_entry.id   AF-A0A226QIB2-F1
#
_cell.length_a   1.000
_cell.length_b   1.000
_cell.length_c   1.000
_cell.angle_alpha   90.00
_cell.angle_beta   90.00
_cell.angle_gamma   90.00
#
_symmetry.space_group_name_H-M   'P 1'
#
loop_
_entity.id
_entity.type
_entity.pdbx_description
1 polymer ?
#
loop_
_entity_poly.entity_id
_entity_poly.type
_entity_poly.pdbx_seq_one_letter_code
_entity_poly.pdbx_strand_id
1 'polypeptide(L)'
;MNNDVILNKISVIERCIKRINEEYDNNPKNLQNYTKQDSIILNIQRACEASIDIAMHIVAEKKLGIPQTSRDAFELLYKYNRRKPMQGVARL
;
A
#
# COMPACT_ATOMS: atom_id res chain seq x y z
N MET A 1 3.15 -18.77 -5.63
CA MET A 1 2.42 -17.62 -5.07
C MET A 1 1.72 -18.07 -3.81
N ASN A 2 2.26 -17.70 -2.64
CA ASN A 2 1.51 -17.85 -1.39
C ASN A 2 0.64 -16.59 -1.26
N ASN A 3 -0.48 -16.58 -1.99
CA ASN A 3 -1.37 -15.41 -2.12
C ASN A 3 -1.82 -14.87 -0.75
N ASP A 4 -1.87 -15.73 0.26
CA ASP A 4 -2.28 -15.41 1.62
C ASP A 4 -1.47 -14.25 2.22
N VAL A 5 -0.17 -14.17 1.92
CA VAL A 5 0.68 -13.07 2.43
C VAL A 5 0.23 -11.73 1.84
N ILE A 6 0.00 -11.68 0.52
CA ILE A 6 -0.46 -10.46 -0.16
C ILE A 6 -1.88 -10.11 0.28
N LEU A 7 -2.80 -11.09 0.31
CA LEU A 7 -4.19 -10.90 0.71
C LEU A 7 -4.30 -10.37 2.15
N ASN A 8 -3.49 -10.89 3.07
CA ASN A 8 -3.44 -10.38 4.45
C ASN A 8 -2.98 -8.92 4.50
N LYS A 9 -1.98 -8.53 3.70
CA LYS A 9 -1.50 -7.14 3.64
C LYS A 9 -2.52 -6.21 2.98
N ILE A 10 -3.23 -6.66 1.95
CA ILE A 10 -4.35 -5.91 1.36
C ILE A 10 -5.44 -5.68 2.42
N SER A 11 -5.82 -6.72 3.17
CA SER A 11 -6.81 -6.60 4.24
C SER A 11 -6.38 -5.60 5.34
N VAL A 12 -5.08 -5.51 5.64
CA VAL A 12 -4.54 -4.46 6.53
C VAL A 12 -4.75 -3.07 5.94
N ILE A 13 -4.42 -2.87 4.65
CA ILE A 13 -4.57 -1.58 3.96
C ILE A 13 -6.04 -1.15 3.97
N GLU A 14 -6.96 -2.04 3.63
CA GLU A 14 -8.40 -1.75 3.61
C GLU A 14 -8.93 -1.32 4.99
N ARG A 15 -8.52 -2.02 6.06
CA ARG A 15 -8.88 -1.62 7.44
C ARG A 15 -8.31 -0.25 7.81
N CYS A 16 -7.07 0.03 7.42
CA CYS A 16 -6.45 1.33 7.69
C CYS A 16 -7.20 2.47 6.99
N ILE A 17 -7.55 2.29 5.71
CA ILE A 17 -8.32 3.27 4.94
C ILE A 17 -9.70 3.47 5.56
N LYS A 18 -10.39 2.39 5.92
CA LYS A 18 -11.68 2.47 6.62
C LYS A 18 -11.55 3.30 7.89
N ARG A 19 -10.52 3.06 8.70
CA ARG A 19 -10.30 3.78 9.96
C ARG A 19 -9.99 5.26 9.76
N ILE A 20 -9.19 5.60 8.74
CA ILE A 20 -8.92 7.00 8.36
C ILE A 20 -10.23 7.72 8.03
N ASN A 21 -11.09 7.08 7.23
CA ASN A 21 -12.37 7.66 6.82
C ASN A 21 -13.33 7.81 8.00
N GLU A 22 -13.40 6.85 8.92
CA GLU A 22 -14.19 6.95 10.15
C GLU A 22 -13.72 8.07 11.08
N GLU A 23 -12.40 8.24 11.20
CA GLU A 23 -11.85 9.27 12.08
C GLU A 23 -11.98 10.68 11.50
N TYR A 24 -11.80 10.80 10.19
CA TYR A 24 -11.98 12.05 9.46
C TYR A 24 -13.47 12.44 9.35
N ASP A 25 -14.34 11.47 9.07
CA ASP A 25 -15.81 11.61 9.01
C ASP A 25 -16.29 12.78 8.12
N ASN A 26 -15.56 13.05 7.03
CA ASN A 26 -15.79 14.20 6.13
C ASN A 26 -15.91 15.55 6.86
N ASN A 27 -15.28 15.68 8.03
CA ASN A 27 -15.38 16.86 8.88
C ASN A 27 -13.97 17.39 9.21
N PRO A 28 -13.53 18.49 8.57
CA PRO A 28 -12.22 19.07 8.83
C PRO A 28 -11.95 19.44 10.30
N LYS A 29 -13.00 19.69 11.11
CA LYS A 29 -12.82 19.97 12.54
C LYS A 29 -12.30 18.76 13.31
N ASN A 30 -12.50 17.54 12.81
CA ASN A 30 -11.91 16.33 13.41
C ASN A 30 -10.38 16.37 13.41
N LEU A 31 -9.77 17.11 12.49
CA LEU A 31 -8.33 17.35 12.48
C LEU A 31 -7.86 18.30 13.59
N GLN A 32 -8.74 18.89 14.39
CA GLN A 32 -8.35 19.66 15.59
C GLN A 32 -8.29 18.78 16.85
N ASN A 33 -8.78 17.54 16.77
CA ASN A 33 -8.69 16.56 17.85
C ASN A 33 -7.42 15.72 17.67
N TYR A 34 -6.45 15.88 18.57
CA TYR A 34 -5.16 15.18 18.47
C TYR A 34 -5.30 13.65 18.51
N THR A 35 -6.24 13.09 19.26
CA THR A 35 -6.48 11.64 19.28
C THR A 35 -6.96 11.14 17.90
N LYS A 36 -7.81 11.90 17.21
CA LYS A 36 -8.25 11.58 15.85
C LYS A 36 -7.10 11.72 14.85
N GLN A 37 -6.29 12.78 14.97
CA GLN A 37 -5.10 12.96 14.15
C GLN A 37 -4.12 11.79 14.30
N ASP A 38 -3.78 11.41 15.53
CA ASP A 38 -2.86 10.31 15.82
C ASP A 38 -3.37 9.00 15.23
N SER A 39 -4.68 8.76 15.33
CA SER A 39 -5.31 7.60 14.70
C SER A 39 -5.18 7.63 13.17
N ILE A 40 -5.44 8.77 12.53
CA ILE A 40 -5.29 8.93 11.08
C ILE A 40 -3.82 8.70 10.65
N ILE A 41 -2.87 9.37 11.31
CA ILE A 41 -1.43 9.27 11.02
C ILE A 41 -0.96 7.82 11.15
N LEU A 42 -1.32 7.15 12.25
CA LEU A 42 -0.95 5.76 12.49
C LEU A 42 -1.48 4.82 11.39
N ASN A 43 -2.72 5.02 10.95
CA ASN A 43 -3.30 4.19 9.90
C ASN A 43 -2.70 4.48 8.51
N ILE A 44 -2.32 5.73 8.23
CA ILE A 44 -1.56 6.06 7.00
C ILE A 44 -0.21 5.34 7.02
N GLN A 45 0.53 5.42 8.13
CA GLN A 45 1.82 4.75 8.27
C GLN A 45 1.68 3.23 8.05
N ARG A 46 0.72 2.58 8.71
CA ARG A 46 0.47 1.13 8.56
C ARG A 46 0.09 0.73 7.14
N ALA A 47 -0.71 1.54 6.45
CA ALA A 47 -1.06 1.29 5.06
C ALA A 47 0.17 1.40 4.13
N CYS A 48 1.03 2.39 4.37
CA CYS A 48 2.30 2.54 3.64
C CYS A 48 3.24 1.35 3.89
N GLU A 49 3.41 0.93 5.14
CA GLU A 49 4.24 -0.23 5.50
C GLU A 49 3.75 -1.52 4.84
N ALA A 50 2.43 -1.79 4.90
CA ALA A 50 1.84 -2.94 4.23
C ALA A 50 2.03 -2.89 2.69
N SER A 51 1.97 -1.69 2.10
CA SER A 51 2.23 -1.50 0.67
C SER A 51 3.70 -1.75 0.31
N ILE A 52 4.64 -1.32 1.15
CA ILE A 52 6.08 -1.59 1.00
C ILE A 52 6.35 -3.10 1.10
N ASP A 53 5.76 -3.78 2.08
CA ASP A 53 5.90 -5.23 2.24
C ASP A 53 5.45 -5.99 1.00
N ILE A 54 4.30 -5.61 0.43
CA ILE A 54 3.81 -6.19 -0.82
C ILE A 54 4.81 -5.92 -1.95
N ALA A 55 5.32 -4.69 -2.07
CA ALA A 55 6.25 -4.35 -3.13
C ALA A 55 7.56 -5.15 -3.05
N MET A 56 8.13 -5.25 -1.85
CA MET A 56 9.33 -6.04 -1.56
C MET A 56 9.09 -7.53 -1.85
N HIS A 57 7.95 -8.07 -1.45
CA HIS A 57 7.57 -9.46 -1.69
C HIS A 57 7.51 -9.76 -3.20
N ILE A 58 6.84 -8.91 -3.99
CA ILE A 58 6.72 -9.09 -5.44
C ILE A 58 8.10 -8.97 -6.12
N VAL A 59 8.94 -8.00 -5.72
CA VAL A 59 10.29 -7.84 -6.26
C VAL A 59 11.14 -9.08 -6.04
N ALA A 60 11.08 -9.66 -4.83
CA ALA A 60 11.79 -10.90 -4.50
C ALA A 60 11.24 -12.10 -5.28
N GLU A 61 9.92 -12.30 -5.31
CA GLU A 61 9.29 -13.43 -6.01
C GLU A 61 9.55 -13.39 -7.52
N LYS A 62 9.49 -12.21 -8.13
CA LYS A 62 9.72 -12.01 -9.56
C LYS A 62 11.20 -11.82 -9.92
N LYS A 63 12.11 -11.85 -8.95
CA LYS A 63 13.56 -11.68 -9.12
C LYS A 63 13.92 -10.41 -9.91
N LEU A 64 13.29 -9.28 -9.57
CA LEU A 64 13.45 -8.03 -10.32
C LEU A 64 14.76 -7.29 -10.00
N GLY A 65 15.46 -7.69 -8.94
CA GLY A 65 16.68 -7.06 -8.43
C GLY A 65 16.69 -7.08 -6.90
N ILE A 66 17.69 -6.41 -6.31
CA ILE A 66 17.84 -6.25 -4.85
C ILE A 66 17.60 -4.78 -4.50
N PRO A 67 16.38 -4.38 -4.09
CA PRO A 67 16.10 -3.00 -3.73
C PRO A 67 16.87 -2.63 -2.45
N GLN A 68 17.50 -1.46 -2.43
CA GLN A 68 18.21 -0.95 -1.23
C GLN A 68 17.30 -0.06 -0.38
N THR A 69 16.27 0.53 -1.00
CA THR A 69 15.25 1.35 -0.35
C THR A 69 13.83 0.92 -0.75
N SER A 70 12.82 1.36 0.01
CA SER A 70 11.41 1.17 -0.36
C SER A 70 11.09 1.81 -1.72
N ARG A 71 11.66 2.98 -2.01
CA ARG A 71 11.54 3.65 -3.31
C ARG A 71 12.05 2.75 -4.44
N ASP A 72 13.22 2.14 -4.27
CA ASP A 72 13.80 1.26 -5.28
C ASP A 72 12.88 0.08 -5.60
N ALA A 73 12.22 -0.49 -4.59
CA ALA A 73 11.27 -1.58 -4.79
C ALA A 73 10.11 -1.15 -5.71
N PHE A 74 9.52 0.01 -5.46
CA PHE A 74 8.47 0.55 -6.34
C PHE A 74 8.99 0.91 -7.73
N GLU A 75 10.21 1.44 -7.86
CA GLU A 75 10.83 1.70 -9.16
C GLU A 75 11.06 0.42 -9.98
N LEU A 76 11.51 -0.66 -9.33
CA LEU A 76 11.67 -1.97 -9.97
C LEU A 76 10.33 -2.52 -10.47
N LEU A 77 9.26 -2.40 -9.67
CA LEU A 77 7.91 -2.78 -10.09
C LEU A 77 7.40 -1.94 -11.26
N TYR A 78 7.61 -0.63 -11.22
CA TYR A 78 7.22 0.27 -12.31
C TYR A 78 7.94 -0.08 -13.62
N LYS A 79 9.26 -0.30 -13.56
CA LYS A 79 10.08 -0.74 -14.71
C LYS A 79 9.60 -2.09 -15.24
N TYR A 80 9.29 -3.05 -14.35
CA TYR A 80 8.76 -4.36 -14.74
C TYR A 80 7.40 -4.24 -15.44
N ASN A 81 6.49 -3.43 -14.90
CA ASN A 81 5.16 -3.24 -15.49
C ASN A 81 5.23 -2.59 -16.89
N ARG A 82 6.15 -1.64 -17.11
CA ARG A 82 6.36 -1.03 -18.44
C ARG A 82 6.91 -1.97 -19.50
N ARG A 83 7.67 -3.00 -19.09
CA ARG A 83 8.26 -3.99 -20.01
C ARG A 83 7.27 -5.08 -20.41
N LYS A 84 6.21 -5.30 -19.62
CA LYS A 84 5.09 -6.10 -20.08
C LYS A 84 4.27 -5.26 -21.07
N PRO A 85 4.00 -5.73 -22.31
CA PRO A 85 2.93 -5.14 -23.09
C PRO A 85 1.66 -5.21 -22.24
N MET A 86 0.89 -4.12 -22.16
CA MET A 86 -0.38 -4.07 -21.44
C MET A 86 -1.26 -5.23 -21.89
N GLN A 87 -1.24 -6.35 -21.16
CA GLN A 87 -2.24 -7.39 -21.32
C GLN A 87 -3.43 -6.97 -20.49
N GLY A 88 -4.37 -6.30 -21.17
CA GLY A 88 -5.77 -6.19 -20.79
C GLY A 88 -6.03 -5.67 -19.38
N VAL A 89 -5.99 -4.35 -19.20
CA VAL A 89 -6.96 -3.74 -18.27
C VAL A 89 -8.25 -3.62 -19.08
N ALA A 90 -9.07 -4.68 -19.04
CA ALA A 90 -10.47 -4.55 -19.40
C ALA A 90 -11.04 -3.49 -18.46
N ARG A 91 -11.41 -2.34 -19.04
CA ARG A 91 -12.25 -1.35 -18.37
C ARG A 91 -13.54 -2.09 -18.00
N LEU A 92 -13.81 -2.23 -16.71
CA LEU A 92 -15.17 -2.34 -16.20
C LEU A 92 -15.68 -0.93 -15.95
#